data_AF-A0A318NYR1-F1
#
_entry.id   AF-A0A318NYR1-F1
#
_cell.length_a   1.000
_cell.length_b   1.000
_cell.length_c   1.000
_cell.angle_alpha   90.00
_cell.angle_beta   90.00
_cell.angle_gamma   90.00
#
_symmetry.space_group_name_H-M   'P 1'
#
loop_
_entity.id
_entity.type
_entity.pdbx_description
1 polymer ?
#
loop_
_entity_poly.entity_id
_entity_poly.type
_entity_poly.pdbx_seq_one_letter_code
_entity_poly.pdbx_strand_id
1 'polypeptide(L)'
;MVNNVSALGRNGVHDWLLLRASAIVITLYVLYILGFFVTAPDLTYEIWRGFFATSITKVFTLLTLLSILVHAWVGLWQVLTDYVKPLAVRLVLQLAIVVVLLVYLLYGTIVVWGV
;
A
#
# COMPACT_ATOMS: atom_id res chain seq x y z
N MET A 1 -1.91 -20.83 21.16
CA MET A 1 -2.36 -20.05 19.98
C MET A 1 -2.50 -21.01 18.81
N VAL A 2 -3.61 -20.99 18.08
CA VAL A 2 -3.80 -21.83 16.89
C VAL A 2 -2.99 -21.21 15.76
N ASN A 3 -2.06 -21.97 15.18
CA ASN A 3 -1.27 -21.52 14.02
C ASN A 3 -2.18 -21.51 12.78
N ASN A 4 -2.40 -20.32 12.20
CA ASN A 4 -3.08 -20.20 10.91
C ASN A 4 -2.11 -20.63 9.81
N VAL A 5 -2.41 -21.72 9.09
CA VAL A 5 -1.53 -22.28 8.05
C VAL A 5 -1.33 -21.30 6.88
N SER A 6 -2.27 -20.37 6.67
CA SER A 6 -2.15 -19.29 5.68
C SER A 6 -1.37 -18.06 6.17
N ALA A 7 -0.94 -18.03 7.43
CA ALA A 7 -0.25 -16.91 8.04
C ALA A 7 1.06 -17.39 8.71
N LEU A 8 2.09 -17.64 7.91
CA LEU A 8 3.42 -18.04 8.39
C LEU A 8 3.96 -17.04 9.43
N GLY A 9 4.05 -17.46 10.70
CA GLY A 9 4.69 -16.71 11.78
C GLY A 9 3.93 -15.49 12.34
N ARG A 10 2.72 -15.19 11.83
CA ARG A 10 1.93 -14.03 12.28
C ARG A 10 1.21 -14.32 13.60
N ASN A 11 1.36 -13.39 14.53
CA ASN A 11 0.49 -13.27 15.70
C ASN A 11 -0.22 -11.91 15.69
N GLY A 12 -1.26 -11.74 16.50
CA GLY A 12 -2.05 -10.51 16.50
C GLY A 12 -1.24 -9.24 16.79
N VAL A 13 -0.18 -9.33 17.60
CA VAL A 13 0.69 -8.17 17.92
C VAL A 13 1.53 -7.76 16.71
N HIS A 14 2.07 -8.73 15.98
CA HIS A 14 2.82 -8.48 14.75
C HIS A 14 1.95 -7.76 13.70
N ASP A 15 0.74 -8.27 13.46
CA ASP A 15 -0.21 -7.66 12.52
C ASP A 15 -0.65 -6.27 12.96
N TRP A 16 -0.87 -6.12 14.27
CA TRP A 16 -1.20 -4.84 14.86
C TRP A 16 -0.09 -3.82 14.56
N LEU A 17 1.18 -4.17 14.82
CA LEU A 17 2.31 -3.28 14.62
C LEU A 17 2.51 -2.90 13.15
N LEU A 18 2.42 -3.88 12.24
CA LEU A 18 2.53 -3.64 10.80
C LEU A 18 1.46 -2.67 10.28
N LEU A 19 0.22 -2.81 10.75
CA LEU A 19 -0.87 -1.89 10.39
C LEU A 19 -0.57 -0.45 10.84
N ARG A 20 -0.04 -0.25 12.05
CA ARG A 20 0.23 1.11 12.58
C ARG A 20 1.43 1.73 11.88
N ALA A 21 2.51 0.98 11.72
CA ALA A 21 3.71 1.46 11.04
C ALA A 21 3.40 1.87 9.58
N SER A 22 2.70 1.01 8.83
CA SER A 22 2.29 1.32 7.46
C SER A 22 1.31 2.49 7.38
N ALA A 23 0.36 2.61 8.32
CA ALA A 23 -0.58 3.73 8.36
C ALA A 23 0.12 5.08 8.56
N ILE A 24 1.16 5.14 9.40
CA ILE A 24 1.96 6.36 9.60
C ILE A 24 2.62 6.77 8.28
N VAL A 25 3.29 5.84 7.60
CA VAL A 25 3.95 6.13 6.31
C VAL A 25 2.95 6.63 5.27
N ILE A 26 1.80 5.94 5.12
CA ILE A 26 0.74 6.33 4.19
C ILE A 26 0.21 7.73 4.52
N THR A 27 -0.04 8.01 5.80
CA THR A 27 -0.54 9.31 6.25
C THR A 27 0.45 10.43 5.91
N LEU A 28 1.73 10.22 6.18
CA LEU A 28 2.77 11.18 5.84
C LEU A 28 2.86 11.43 4.32
N TYR A 29 2.70 10.38 3.51
CA TYR A 29 2.70 10.52 2.05
C TYR A 29 1.47 11.29 1.55
N VAL A 30 0.29 11.05 2.12
CA VAL A 30 -0.92 11.82 1.82
C VAL A 30 -0.70 13.30 2.13
N LEU A 31 -0.15 13.62 3.30
CA LEU A 31 0.18 15.00 3.67
C LEU A 31 1.22 15.62 2.72
N TYR A 32 2.22 14.86 2.30
CA TYR A 32 3.24 15.29 1.34
C TYR A 32 2.65 15.65 -0.03
N ILE A 33 1.79 14.79 -0.59
CA ILE A 33 1.10 15.04 -1.87
C ILE A 33 0.11 16.21 -1.74
N LEU A 34 -0.65 16.31 -0.64
CA LEU A 34 -1.52 17.45 -0.38
C LEU A 34 -0.72 18.75 -0.26
N GLY A 35 0.45 18.72 0.39
CA GLY A 35 1.35 19.86 0.49
C GLY A 35 1.80 20.36 -0.89
N PHE A 36 2.09 19.46 -1.82
CA PHE A 36 2.37 19.81 -3.21
C PHE A 36 1.16 20.50 -3.88
N PHE A 37 -0.04 19.93 -3.78
CA PHE A 37 -1.23 20.53 -4.38
C PHE A 37 -1.62 21.89 -3.81
N VAL A 38 -1.38 22.12 -2.51
CA VAL A 38 -1.73 23.39 -1.84
C VAL A 38 -0.69 24.49 -2.10
N THR A 39 0.58 24.12 -2.33
CA THR A 39 1.66 25.11 -2.53
C THR A 39 2.04 25.33 -3.99
N ALA A 40 1.62 24.45 -4.91
CA ALA A 40 1.84 24.64 -6.34
C ALA A 40 1.05 25.88 -6.84
N PRO A 41 1.72 26.87 -7.48
CA PRO A 41 1.04 28.07 -7.99
C PRO A 41 0.06 27.75 -9.11
N ASP A 42 0.40 26.77 -9.95
CA ASP A 42 -0.37 26.25 -11.06
C ASP A 42 0.02 24.78 -11.31
N LEU A 43 -0.93 23.97 -11.81
CA LEU A 43 -0.71 22.55 -12.06
C LEU A 43 -0.49 22.28 -13.56
N THR A 44 0.67 22.70 -14.06
CA THR A 44 1.09 22.42 -15.44
C THR A 44 1.79 21.07 -15.55
N TYR A 45 1.90 20.54 -16.78
CA TYR A 45 2.64 19.31 -17.05
C TYR A 45 4.11 19.40 -16.59
N GLU A 46 4.76 20.55 -16.79
CA GLU A 46 6.16 20.74 -16.41
C GLU A 46 6.35 20.67 -14.89
N ILE A 47 5.49 21.36 -14.12
CA ILE A 47 5.53 21.34 -12.65
C ILE A 47 5.23 19.93 -12.12
N TRP A 48 4.20 19.27 -12.66
CA TRP A 48 3.84 17.90 -12.29
C TRP A 48 4.98 16.92 -12.55
N ARG A 49 5.53 16.94 -13.77
CA ARG A 49 6.64 16.06 -14.16
C ARG A 49 7.88 16.36 -13.31
N GLY A 50 8.19 17.63 -13.07
CA GLY A 50 9.32 18.06 -12.25
C GLY A 50 9.26 17.53 -10.82
N PHE A 51 8.07 17.59 -10.20
CA PHE A 51 7.85 17.02 -8.86
C PHE A 51 8.10 15.51 -8.83
N PHE A 52 7.44 14.74 -9.71
CA PHE A 52 7.61 13.29 -9.76
C PHE A 52 8.97 12.81 -10.28
N ALA A 53 9.74 13.68 -10.96
CA ALA A 53 11.11 13.39 -11.37
C ALA A 53 12.10 13.39 -10.19
N THR A 54 11.78 14.01 -9.05
CA THR A 54 12.72 14.08 -7.93
C THR A 54 12.92 12.73 -7.24
N SER A 55 14.14 12.43 -6.82
CA SER A 55 14.46 11.17 -6.13
C SER A 55 13.68 11.00 -4.82
N ILE A 56 13.39 12.10 -4.11
CA ILE A 56 12.59 12.08 -2.87
C ILE A 56 11.17 11.60 -3.18
N THR A 57 10.52 12.18 -4.19
CA THR A 57 9.16 11.78 -4.57
C THR A 57 9.11 10.33 -5.05
N LYS A 58 10.07 9.89 -5.86
CA LYS A 58 10.15 8.50 -6.36
C LYS A 58 10.29 7.50 -5.21
N VAL A 59 11.26 7.71 -4.32
CA VAL A 59 11.52 6.83 -3.18
C VAL A 59 10.34 6.84 -2.19
N PHE A 60 9.78 8.01 -1.89
CA PHE A 60 8.66 8.09 -0.94
C PHE A 60 7.38 7.46 -1.51
N THR A 61 7.14 7.58 -2.81
CA THR A 61 6.05 6.88 -3.49
C THR A 61 6.23 5.37 -3.42
N LEU A 62 7.43 4.84 -3.68
CA LEU A 62 7.70 3.41 -3.57
C LEU A 62 7.53 2.89 -2.15
N LEU A 63 8.04 3.61 -1.15
CA LEU A 63 7.88 3.27 0.26
C LEU A 63 6.40 3.24 0.67
N THR A 64 5.60 4.15 0.09
CA THR A 64 4.14 4.18 0.32
C THR A 64 3.44 3.01 -0.37
N LEU A 65 3.82 2.63 -1.59
CA LEU A 65 3.27 1.46 -2.27
C LEU A 65 3.56 0.16 -1.51
N LEU A 66 4.77 0.02 -0.96
CA LEU A 66 5.12 -1.09 -0.06
C LEU A 66 4.28 -1.06 1.22
N SER A 67 4.05 0.13 1.78
CA SER A 67 3.20 0.29 2.96
C SER A 67 1.75 -0.07 2.66
N ILE A 68 1.21 0.30 1.49
CA ILE A 68 -0.13 -0.08 1.03
C ILE A 68 -0.23 -1.59 0.84
N LEU A 69 0.77 -2.23 0.21
CA LEU A 69 0.81 -3.69 0.06
C LEU A 69 0.65 -4.37 1.42
N VAL A 70 1.43 -3.97 2.43
CA VAL A 70 1.35 -4.55 3.79
C VAL A 70 0.02 -4.20 4.46
N HIS A 71 -0.38 -2.93 4.45
CA HIS A 71 -1.57 -2.43 5.13
C HIS A 71 -2.84 -3.09 4.60
N ALA A 72 -3.00 -3.09 3.28
CA ALA A 72 -4.16 -3.65 2.61
C ALA A 72 -4.18 -5.18 2.67
N TRP A 73 -3.02 -5.86 2.58
CA TRP A 73 -2.97 -7.31 2.78
C TRP A 73 -3.54 -7.66 4.16
N VAL A 74 -3.00 -7.07 5.23
CA VAL A 74 -3.40 -7.40 6.60
C VAL A 74 -4.86 -7.01 6.83
N GLY A 75 -5.26 -5.80 6.44
CA GLY A 75 -6.62 -5.30 6.64
C GLY A 75 -7.68 -6.10 5.88
N LEU A 76 -7.44 -6.39 4.59
CA LEU A 76 -8.39 -7.17 3.80
C LEU A 76 -8.40 -8.64 4.18
N TRP A 77 -7.29 -9.19 4.67
CA TRP A 77 -7.30 -10.53 5.27
C TRP A 77 -8.27 -10.59 6.46
N GLN A 78 -8.24 -9.60 7.36
CA GLN A 78 -9.13 -9.51 8.52
C GLN A 78 -10.60 -9.42 8.09
N VAL A 79 -10.92 -8.51 7.15
CA VAL A 79 -12.27 -8.37 6.59
C VAL A 79 -12.76 -9.68 5.98
N LEU A 80 -11.93 -10.36 5.18
CA LEU A 80 -12.34 -11.60 4.52
C LEU A 80 -12.53 -12.75 5.52
N THR A 81 -11.71 -12.86 6.57
CA THR A 81 -11.90 -13.88 7.61
C THR A 81 -13.13 -13.63 8.47
N ASP A 82 -13.50 -12.36 8.67
CA ASP A 82 -14.68 -11.98 9.45
C ASP A 82 -15.97 -12.23 8.68
N TYR A 83 -16.01 -11.89 7.39
CA TYR A 83 -17.27 -11.82 6.64
C TYR A 83 -17.45 -12.90 5.58
N VAL A 84 -16.38 -13.46 4.98
CA VAL A 84 -16.50 -14.47 3.93
C VAL A 84 -16.34 -15.87 4.51
N LYS A 85 -17.44 -16.56 4.80
CA LYS A 85 -17.40 -17.88 5.46
C LYS A 85 -16.91 -19.02 4.56
N PRO A 86 -17.37 -19.18 3.29
CA PRO A 86 -16.93 -20.27 2.43
C PRO A 86 -15.42 -20.20 2.16
N LEU A 87 -14.70 -21.28 2.50
CA LEU A 87 -13.24 -21.32 2.44
C LEU A 87 -12.70 -21.07 1.03
N ALA A 88 -13.22 -21.76 0.02
CA ALA A 88 -12.76 -21.63 -1.36
C ALA A 88 -12.89 -20.19 -1.87
N VAL A 89 -14.05 -19.56 -1.64
CA VAL A 89 -14.30 -18.17 -2.02
C VAL A 89 -13.33 -17.22 -1.33
N ARG A 90 -13.14 -17.40 -0.02
CA ARG A 90 -12.19 -16.58 0.76
C ARG A 90 -10.76 -16.68 0.22
N LEU A 91 -10.28 -17.87 -0.09
CA LEU A 91 -8.92 -18.07 -0.62
C LEU A 91 -8.74 -17.46 -2.01
N VAL A 92 -9.74 -17.60 -2.89
CA VAL A 92 -9.71 -16.96 -4.23
C VAL A 92 -9.66 -15.44 -4.11
N LEU A 93 -10.49 -14.86 -3.23
CA LEU A 93 -10.47 -13.42 -3.00
C LEU A 93 -9.14 -12.93 -2.41
N GLN A 94 -8.59 -13.66 -1.42
CA GLN A 94 -7.28 -13.34 -0.85
C GLN A 94 -6.18 -13.37 -1.92
N LEU A 95 -6.16 -14.39 -2.79
CA LEU A 95 -5.20 -14.47 -3.89
C LEU A 95 -5.36 -13.28 -4.86
N ALA A 96 -6.59 -12.97 -5.26
CA ALA A 96 -6.86 -11.85 -6.17
C ALA A 96 -6.37 -10.52 -5.58
N ILE A 97 -6.63 -10.28 -4.29
CA ILE A 97 -6.13 -9.09 -3.58
C ILE A 97 -4.61 -9.03 -3.58
N VAL A 98 -3.93 -10.13 -3.25
CA VAL A 98 -2.46 -10.17 -3.25
C VAL A 98 -1.91 -9.85 -4.65
N VAL A 99 -2.48 -10.43 -5.69
CA VAL A 99 -2.08 -10.14 -7.09
C VAL A 99 -2.28 -8.67 -7.42
N VAL A 100 -3.43 -8.07 -7.08
CA VAL A 100 -3.71 -6.64 -7.31
C VAL A 100 -2.71 -5.75 -6.58
N LEU A 101 -2.39 -6.05 -5.32
CA LEU A 101 -1.44 -5.25 -4.55
C LEU A 101 -0.01 -5.35 -5.11
N LEU A 102 0.39 -6.52 -5.60
CA LEU A 102 1.67 -6.69 -6.31
C LEU A 102 1.68 -5.91 -7.63
N VAL A 103 0.58 -5.92 -8.38
CA VAL A 103 0.43 -5.10 -9.59
C VAL A 103 0.55 -3.61 -9.25
N TYR A 104 -0.08 -3.13 -8.18
CA TYR A 104 0.05 -1.73 -7.76
C TYR A 104 1.50 -1.35 -7.44
N LEU A 105 2.21 -2.20 -6.69
CA LEU A 105 3.62 -1.97 -6.38
C LEU A 105 4.49 -1.94 -7.66
N LEU A 106 4.38 -2.96 -8.50
CA LEU A 106 5.20 -3.08 -9.71
C LEU A 106 4.88 -1.98 -10.72
N TYR A 107 3.60 -1.77 -11.01
CA TYR A 107 3.17 -0.76 -11.96
C TYR A 107 3.52 0.66 -11.47
N GLY A 108 3.28 0.96 -10.20
CA GLY A 108 3.67 2.25 -9.62
C GLY A 108 5.18 2.49 -9.67
N THR A 109 5.99 1.44 -9.47
CA THR A 109 7.45 1.50 -9.66
C THR A 109 7.80 1.81 -11.12
N ILE A 110 7.22 1.09 -12.09
CA ILE A 110 7.47 1.33 -13.52
C ILE A 110 7.10 2.78 -13.89
N VAL A 111 5.96 3.27 -13.40
CA VAL A 111 5.47 4.63 -13.67
C VAL A 111 6.45 5.66 -13.14
N VAL A 112 6.77 5.68 -11.84
CA VAL A 112 7.58 6.78 -11.28
C VAL A 112 9.05 6.70 -11.67
N TRP A 113 9.58 5.52 -12.02
CA TRP A 113 10.91 5.41 -12.62
C TRP A 113 10.93 5.78 -14.11
N GLY A 114 9.78 5.81 -14.78
CA GLY A 114 9.64 6.27 -16.17
C GLY A 114 9.45 7.78 -16.34
N VAL A 115 9.34 8.55 -15.23
CA VAL A 115 9.20 10.02 -15.23
C VAL A 115 10.52 10.75 -15.44
#